data_AF-A0A3L7ARZ3-F1
#
_entry.id   AF-A0A3L7ARZ3-F1
#
_cell.length_a   1.000
_cell.length_b   1.000
_cell.length_c   1.000
_cell.angle_alpha   90.00
_cell.angle_beta   90.00
_cell.angle_gamma   90.00
#
_symmetry.space_group_name_H-M   'P 1'
#
loop_
_entity.id
_entity.type
_entity.pdbx_description
1 polymer ?
#
loop_
_entity_poly.entity_id
_entity_poly.type
_entity_poly.pdbx_seq_one_letter_code
_entity_poly.pdbx_strand_id
1 'polypeptide(L)'
;MDLPIEKRELVLMVDYGFDWPLSDVTWWPEDKPDWNTLITPKLREDLLNWGRFFQRYGDSETGLFGSEERRRWFQQEGFRLDAELRKQIGHLYTVRLDLWF
;
A
#
# COMPACT_ATOMS: atom_id res chain seq x y z
N MET A 1 -13.51 0.75 32.73
CA MET A 1 -13.79 0.38 31.33
C MET A 1 -12.83 1.18 30.50
N ASP A 2 -11.69 0.59 30.14
CA ASP A 2 -10.77 1.22 29.20
C ASP A 2 -11.40 1.10 27.81
N LEU A 3 -11.74 2.22 27.21
CA LEU A 3 -12.11 2.24 25.80
C LEU A 3 -10.91 1.74 25.01
N PRO A 4 -11.09 0.87 24.00
CA PRO A 4 -9.98 0.46 23.15
C PRO A 4 -9.35 1.71 22.55
N ILE A 5 -8.04 1.87 22.71
CA ILE A 5 -7.28 2.93 22.03
C ILE A 5 -7.52 2.72 20.53
N GLU A 6 -8.17 3.70 19.91
CA GLU A 6 -8.47 3.64 18.48
C GLU A 6 -7.15 3.68 17.71
N LYS A 7 -6.85 2.61 16.98
CA LYS A 7 -5.63 2.53 16.17
C LYS A 7 -5.75 3.49 15.01
N ARG A 8 -4.70 4.28 14.75
CA ARG A 8 -4.62 5.12 13.56
C ARG A 8 -4.83 4.27 12.31
N GLU A 9 -5.71 4.74 11.43
CA GLU A 9 -5.94 4.13 10.12
C GLU A 9 -4.87 4.62 9.12
N LEU A 10 -4.27 3.68 8.39
CA LEU A 10 -3.34 3.92 7.30
C LEU A 10 -3.95 3.36 6.01
N VAL A 11 -4.43 4.25 5.15
CA VAL A 11 -4.87 3.91 3.79
C VAL A 11 -3.69 4.16 2.85
N LEU A 12 -3.12 3.07 2.35
CA LEU A 12 -1.91 3.09 1.53
C LEU A 12 -2.30 2.86 0.08
N MET A 13 -1.81 3.70 -0.83
CA MET A 13 -2.17 3.67 -2.24
C MET A 13 -0.93 3.70 -3.14
N VAL A 14 -1.14 3.50 -4.43
CA VAL A 14 -0.16 3.79 -5.48
C VAL A 14 -0.73 4.87 -6.37
N ASP A 15 0.13 5.79 -6.80
CA ASP A 15 -0.26 6.91 -7.66
C ASP A 15 0.85 7.20 -8.69
N TYR A 16 0.48 7.85 -9.78
CA TYR A 16 1.38 8.21 -10.86
C TYR A 16 2.42 9.21 -10.40
N GLY A 17 3.70 8.92 -10.68
CA GLY A 17 4.81 9.79 -10.33
C GLY A 17 5.23 9.73 -8.85
N PHE A 18 4.64 8.82 -8.07
CA PHE A 18 4.97 8.64 -6.66
C PHE A 18 5.34 7.19 -6.37
N ASP A 19 6.45 7.00 -5.65
CA ASP A 19 6.86 5.69 -5.15
C ASP A 19 6.10 5.32 -3.88
N TRP A 20 5.78 4.03 -3.73
CA TRP A 20 5.22 3.49 -2.49
C TRP A 20 6.26 3.53 -1.35
N PRO A 21 5.88 3.77 -0.07
CA PRO A 21 4.53 4.01 0.42
C PRO A 21 4.09 5.47 0.24
N LEU A 22 3.07 5.65 -0.61
CA LEU A 22 2.11 6.73 -0.44
C LEU A 22 1.07 6.23 0.54
N SER A 23 1.10 6.78 1.73
CA SER A 23 -0.19 7.18 2.25
C SER A 23 -0.54 8.49 1.58
N ASP A 24 -1.83 8.71 1.35
CA ASP A 24 -2.49 10.01 1.16
C ASP A 24 -1.55 11.19 0.87
N VAL A 25 -1.73 11.83 -0.30
CA VAL A 25 -1.11 13.08 -0.78
C VAL A 25 -0.98 14.19 0.30
N THR A 26 -1.71 14.11 1.41
CA THR A 26 -1.71 15.04 2.55
C THR A 26 -0.86 14.64 3.76
N TRP A 27 -0.12 13.53 3.76
CA TRP A 27 0.77 13.20 4.89
C TRP A 27 1.94 14.16 5.03
N TRP A 28 2.02 14.82 6.18
CA TRP A 28 3.22 15.57 6.56
C TRP A 28 4.38 14.60 6.86
N PRO A 29 5.64 15.00 6.64
CA PRO A 29 6.80 14.15 6.90
C PRO A 29 6.84 13.55 8.31
N GLU A 30 6.41 14.32 9.31
CA GLU A 30 6.31 13.92 10.73
C GLU A 30 5.26 12.84 11.00
N ASP A 31 4.25 12.72 10.13
CA ASP A 31 3.17 11.74 10.25
C ASP A 31 3.51 10.41 9.58
N LYS A 32 4.64 10.34 8.86
CA LYS A 32 5.07 9.15 8.12
C LYS A 32 5.63 8.10 9.09
N PRO A 33 5.07 6.88 9.14
CA PRO A 33 5.63 5.79 9.90
C PRO A 33 7.05 5.46 9.42
N ASP A 34 7.94 5.10 10.33
CA ASP A 34 9.26 4.59 9.97
C ASP A 34 9.15 3.14 9.48
N TRP A 35 8.86 3.00 8.19
CA TRP A 35 8.66 1.71 7.55
C TRP A 35 9.86 0.76 7.70
N ASN A 36 11.09 1.27 7.82
CA ASN A 36 12.26 0.41 7.93
C ASN A 36 12.34 -0.34 9.26
N THR A 37 11.72 0.20 10.31
CA THR A 37 11.64 -0.44 11.62
C THR A 37 10.33 -1.20 11.81
N LEU A 38 9.29 -0.83 11.07
CA LEU A 38 7.95 -1.43 11.18
C LEU A 38 7.74 -2.68 10.32
N ILE A 39 8.39 -2.77 9.15
CA ILE A 39 8.21 -3.91 8.24
C ILE A 39 9.53 -4.53 7.82
N THR A 40 9.48 -5.80 7.42
CA THR A 40 10.66 -6.51 6.93
C THR A 40 11.18 -5.90 5.62
N PRO A 41 12.51 -5.97 5.36
CA PRO A 41 13.08 -5.50 4.10
C PRO A 41 12.42 -6.14 2.86
N LYS A 42 12.05 -7.42 2.97
CA LYS A 42 11.36 -8.15 1.90
C LYS A 42 9.97 -7.58 1.62
N LEU A 43 9.16 -7.34 2.65
CA LEU A 43 7.84 -6.74 2.46
C LEU A 43 7.95 -5.34 1.82
N ARG A 44 8.92 -4.55 2.28
CA ARG A 44 9.19 -3.23 1.71
C ARG A 44 9.55 -3.29 0.23
N GLU A 45 10.43 -4.22 -0.15
CA GLU A 45 10.81 -4.43 -1.55
C GLU A 45 9.62 -4.88 -2.40
N ASP A 46 8.78 -5.78 -1.90
CA ASP A 46 7.61 -6.24 -2.65
C ASP A 46 6.60 -5.12 -2.89
N LEU A 47 6.35 -4.28 -1.88
CA LEU A 47 5.47 -3.13 -2.00
C LEU A 47 6.02 -2.09 -2.99
N LEU A 48 7.34 -1.85 -3.00
CA LEU A 48 7.98 -1.01 -4.01
C LEU A 48 7.84 -1.58 -5.43
N ASN A 49 8.00 -2.90 -5.59
CA ASN A 49 7.84 -3.57 -6.87
C ASN A 49 6.39 -3.53 -7.36
N TRP A 50 5.42 -3.66 -6.45
CA TRP A 50 4.00 -3.51 -6.76
C TRP A 50 3.66 -2.08 -7.22
N GLY A 51 4.19 -1.05 -6.54
CA GLY A 51 4.07 0.34 -6.98
C GLY A 51 4.71 0.61 -8.34
N ARG A 52 5.91 0.07 -8.60
CA ARG A 52 6.58 0.17 -9.92
C ARG A 52 5.80 -0.54 -11.02
N PHE A 53 5.15 -1.66 -10.70
CA PHE A 53 4.28 -2.35 -11.66
C PHE A 53 3.10 -1.46 -12.05
N PHE A 54 2.46 -0.81 -11.07
CA PHE A 54 1.43 0.19 -11.33
C PHE A 54 1.93 1.33 -12.21
N GLN A 55 3.04 1.98 -11.85
CA GLN A 55 3.60 3.08 -12.64
C GLN A 55 3.93 2.67 -14.08
N ARG A 56 4.33 1.42 -14.29
CA ARG A 56 4.74 0.92 -15.61
C ARG A 56 3.56 0.55 -16.51
N TYR A 57 2.49 0.01 -15.94
CA TYR A 57 1.42 -0.62 -16.72
C TYR A 57 0.05 0.02 -16.50
N GLY A 58 -0.15 0.71 -15.38
CA GLY A 58 -1.34 1.50 -15.12
C GLY A 58 -1.43 2.62 -16.15
N ASP A 59 -2.60 2.72 -16.76
CA ASP A 59 -2.96 3.82 -17.64
C ASP A 59 -3.73 4.86 -16.83
N SER A 60 -3.20 6.09 -16.77
CA SER A 60 -3.74 7.14 -15.91
C SER A 60 -5.07 7.70 -16.38
N GLU A 61 -5.38 7.54 -17.67
CA GLU A 61 -6.63 8.04 -18.27
C GLU A 61 -7.76 7.03 -18.14
N THR A 62 -7.46 5.73 -18.23
CA THR A 62 -8.45 4.65 -18.29
C THR A 62 -8.48 3.77 -17.05
N GLY A 63 -7.44 3.82 -16.21
CA GLY A 63 -7.23 2.89 -15.10
C GLY A 63 -6.88 1.46 -15.55
N LEU A 64 -6.67 1.19 -16.83
CA LEU A 64 -6.41 -0.16 -17.29
C LEU A 64 -4.92 -0.52 -17.17
N PHE A 65 -4.62 -1.82 -17.11
CA PHE A 65 -3.24 -2.33 -17.06
C PHE A 65 -2.69 -2.77 -18.44
N GLY A 66 -3.43 -2.46 -19.50
CA GLY A 66 -3.18 -2.97 -20.86
C GLY A 66 -3.46 -4.48 -21.05
N SER A 67 -3.73 -5.24 -19.99
CA SER A 67 -4.30 -6.60 -20.07
C SER A 67 -4.99 -7.04 -18.78
N GLU A 68 -5.96 -7.96 -18.91
CA GLU A 68 -6.64 -8.58 -17.78
C GLU A 68 -5.70 -9.41 -16.90
N GLU A 69 -4.68 -10.05 -17.50
CA GLU A 69 -3.67 -10.79 -16.74
C GLU A 69 -2.90 -9.87 -15.80
N ARG A 70 -2.49 -8.69 -16.28
CA ARG A 70 -1.77 -7.70 -15.47
C ARG A 70 -2.66 -7.10 -14.39
N ARG A 71 -3.92 -6.80 -14.71
CA ARG A 71 -4.91 -6.33 -13.72
C ARG A 71 -5.09 -7.37 -12.61
N ARG A 72 -5.24 -8.65 -12.97
CA ARG A 72 -5.39 -9.75 -12.00
C ARG A 72 -4.14 -9.91 -11.14
N TRP A 73 -2.96 -9.89 -11.75
CA TRP A 73 -1.70 -9.96 -11.00
C TRP A 73 -1.61 -8.82 -9.99
N PHE A 74 -1.91 -7.58 -10.40
CA PHE A 74 -1.86 -6.41 -9.54
C PHE A 74 -2.81 -6.51 -8.35
N GLN A 75 -4.05 -6.96 -8.58
CA GLN A 75 -5.03 -7.17 -7.51
C GLN A 75 -4.62 -8.29 -6.55
N GLN A 76 -4.21 -9.45 -7.08
CA GLN A 76 -3.81 -10.59 -6.25
C GLN A 76 -2.58 -10.27 -5.39
N GLU A 77 -1.60 -9.61 -5.99
CA GLU A 77 -0.40 -9.17 -5.26
C GLU A 77 -0.74 -8.12 -4.22
N GLY A 78 -1.63 -7.17 -4.54
CA GLY A 78 -2.14 -6.20 -3.58
C GLY A 78 -2.81 -6.85 -2.36
N PHE A 79 -3.65 -7.87 -2.55
CA PHE A 79 -4.25 -8.61 -1.43
C PHE A 79 -3.22 -9.37 -0.59
N ARG A 80 -2.22 -10.00 -1.23
CA ARG A 80 -1.13 -10.68 -0.53
C ARG A 80 -0.35 -9.69 0.34
N LEU A 81 -0.07 -8.51 -0.19
CA LEU A 81 0.66 -7.44 0.48
C LEU A 81 -0.13 -6.82 1.63
N ASP A 82 -1.44 -6.63 1.47
CA ASP A 82 -2.33 -6.13 2.53
C ASP A 82 -2.35 -7.08 3.72
N ALA A 83 -2.46 -8.38 3.45
CA ALA A 83 -2.42 -9.41 4.49
C ALA A 83 -1.08 -9.43 5.24
N GLU A 84 0.05 -9.31 4.53
CA GLU A 84 1.38 -9.31 5.14
C GLU A 84 1.63 -8.01 5.94
N LEU A 85 1.14 -6.86 5.47
CA LEU A 85 1.14 -5.60 6.23
C LEU A 85 0.35 -5.75 7.54
N ARG A 86 -0.89 -6.26 7.49
CA ARG A 86 -1.71 -6.49 8.69
C ARG A 86 -1.03 -7.45 9.67
N LYS A 87 -0.35 -8.47 9.17
CA LYS A 87 0.39 -9.42 10.01
C LYS A 87 1.54 -8.75 10.76
N GLN A 88 2.30 -7.86 10.10
CA GLN A 88 3.47 -7.23 10.70
C GLN A 88 3.09 -6.05 11.61
N ILE A 89 2.14 -5.20 11.17
CA ILE A 89 1.86 -3.92 11.83
C ILE A 89 0.40 -3.71 12.26
N GLY A 90 -0.48 -4.69 12.02
CA GLY A 90 -1.90 -4.61 12.38
C GLY A 90 -2.17 -4.55 13.89
N HIS A 91 -1.16 -4.85 14.72
CA HIS A 91 -1.21 -4.63 16.16
C HIS A 91 -1.04 -3.15 16.55
N LEU A 92 -0.45 -2.32 15.68
CA LEU A 92 -0.22 -0.89 15.87
C LEU A 92 -1.21 -0.02 15.10
N TYR A 93 -1.56 -0.44 13.89
CA TYR A 93 -2.36 0.34 12.94
C TYR A 93 -3.53 -0.48 12.40
N THR A 94 -4.57 0.23 11.98
CA THR A 94 -5.56 -0.33 11.05
C THR A 94 -5.04 -0.04 9.65
N VAL A 95 -4.67 -1.06 8.87
CA VAL A 95 -4.04 -0.86 7.55
C VAL A 95 -4.93 -1.39 6.45
N ARG A 96 -4.99 -0.63 5.35
CA ARG A 96 -5.63 -1.03 4.10
C ARG A 96 -4.78 -0.58 2.91
N LEU A 97 -4.47 -1.49 2.00
CA LEU A 97 -4.06 -1.12 0.64
C LEU A 97 -5.31 -0.76 -0.17
N ASP A 98 -5.35 0.47 -0.67
CA ASP A 98 -6.35 0.91 -1.63
C ASP A 98 -5.92 0.39 -3.01
N LEU A 99 -6.61 -0.67 -3.42
CA LEU A 99 -6.48 -1.18 -4.78
C LEU A 99 -7.29 -0.23 -5.66
N TRP A 100 -6.70 0.27 -6.74
CA TRP A 100 -7.52 0.84 -7.80
C TRP A 100 -8.57 -0.22 -8.22
N PHE A 101 -9.75 0.23 -8.68
CA PHE A 101 -10.94 -0.51 -9.18
C PHE A 101 -11.87 -1.16 -8.15
#